data_AF-A0A528GQE8-F1
#
_entry.id   AF-A0A528GQE8-F1
#
_cell.length_a   1.000
_cell.length_b   1.000
_cell.length_c   1.000
_cell.angle_alpha   90.00
_cell.angle_beta   90.00
_cell.angle_gamma   90.00
#
_symmetry.space_group_name_H-M   'P 1'
#
loop_
_entity.id
_entity.type
_entity.pdbx_description
1 polymer ?
#
loop_
_entity_poly.entity_id
_entity_poly.type
_entity_poly.pdbx_seq_one_letter_code
_entity_poly.pdbx_strand_id
1 'polypeptide(L)'
;ITVKAADRDLHSGLYGGAAANPIRILARILADIHDQNGHVTIPGFYDGVEETPSQILKSWEALGETAETFLGPVGLSIPSGEKDRSVLELTWARPTAEFNGITGGYTGKGFKTVIAAEASAKVSFRLVHKQNPQ
;
A
#
# COMPACT_ATOMS: atom_id res chain seq x y z
N ILE A 1 11.08 -4.13 1.63
CA ILE A 1 11.00 -5.37 0.83
C ILE A 1 12.03 -5.27 -0.28
N THR A 2 12.86 -6.29 -0.49
CA THR A 2 13.88 -6.32 -1.55
C THR A 2 13.82 -7.65 -2.28
N VAL A 3 13.79 -7.60 -3.61
CA VAL A 3 13.74 -8.78 -4.49
C VAL A 3 14.95 -8.72 -5.42
N LYS A 4 15.86 -9.68 -5.27
CA LYS A 4 17.03 -9.85 -6.15
C LYS A 4 16.81 -11.06 -7.05
N ALA A 5 16.96 -10.88 -8.36
CA ALA A 5 16.70 -11.90 -9.38
C ALA A 5 17.91 -12.22 -10.27
N ALA A 6 18.92 -11.34 -10.31
CA ALA A 6 20.16 -11.56 -11.04
C ALA A 6 21.37 -10.95 -10.31
N ASP A 7 22.58 -11.27 -10.76
CA ASP A 7 23.83 -10.70 -10.27
C ASP A 7 24.14 -9.31 -10.89
N ARG A 8 23.45 -8.95 -11.98
CA ARG A 8 23.59 -7.71 -12.75
C ARG A 8 22.33 -7.38 -13.52
N ASP A 9 22.26 -6.15 -14.02
CA ASP A 9 21.22 -5.71 -14.93
C ASP A 9 21.31 -6.43 -16.29
N LEU A 10 20.17 -6.80 -16.86
CA LEU A 10 20.09 -7.61 -18.06
C LEU A 10 19.48 -6.83 -19.24
N HIS A 11 19.97 -7.11 -20.45
CA HIS A 11 19.38 -6.59 -21.69
C HIS A 11 17.96 -7.17 -21.88
N SER A 12 16.93 -6.33 -21.84
CA SER A 12 15.55 -6.83 -21.78
C SER A 12 15.08 -7.51 -23.07
N GLY A 13 15.70 -7.24 -24.21
CA GLY A 13 15.41 -7.95 -25.46
C GLY A 13 16.02 -9.35 -25.53
N LEU A 14 17.14 -9.59 -24.83
CA LEU A 14 17.83 -10.88 -24.85
C LEU A 14 17.27 -11.80 -23.77
N TYR A 15 17.02 -11.24 -22.58
CA TYR A 15 16.56 -11.99 -21.41
C TYR A 15 15.06 -11.87 -21.15
N GLY A 16 14.33 -11.14 -21.99
CA GLY A 16 12.88 -10.95 -21.87
C GLY A 16 12.15 -12.28 -21.93
N GLY A 17 11.38 -12.59 -20.88
CA GLY A 17 10.65 -13.85 -20.75
C GLY A 17 11.49 -15.03 -20.26
N ALA A 18 12.81 -15.01 -20.44
CA ALA A 18 13.73 -16.04 -19.95
C ALA A 18 14.18 -15.79 -18.51
N ALA A 19 14.46 -14.54 -18.13
CA ALA A 19 14.87 -14.18 -16.79
C ALA A 19 13.70 -13.65 -15.94
N ALA A 20 13.73 -13.96 -14.64
CA ALA A 20 12.82 -13.35 -13.68
C ALA A 20 13.06 -11.84 -13.61
N ASN A 21 11.99 -11.06 -13.74
CA ASN A 21 12.06 -9.61 -13.57
C ASN A 21 11.68 -9.26 -12.12
N PRO A 22 12.60 -8.73 -11.29
CA PRO A 22 12.34 -8.48 -9.88
C PRO A 22 11.28 -7.38 -9.70
N ILE A 23 11.13 -6.46 -10.64
CA ILE A 23 10.07 -5.44 -10.60
C ILE A 23 8.69 -6.09 -10.75
N ARG A 24 8.54 -7.08 -11.64
CA ARG A 24 7.26 -7.80 -11.80
C ARG A 24 6.90 -8.58 -10.54
N ILE A 25 7.88 -9.23 -9.92
CA ILE A 25 7.70 -9.98 -8.68
C ILE A 25 7.32 -9.03 -7.54
N LEU A 26 8.07 -7.93 -7.37
CA LEU A 26 7.79 -6.92 -6.37
C LEU A 26 6.40 -6.30 -6.55
N ALA A 27 6.02 -5.96 -7.79
CA ALA A 27 4.70 -5.42 -8.09
C ALA A 27 3.58 -6.37 -7.68
N ARG A 28 3.74 -7.69 -7.90
CA ARG A 28 2.77 -8.69 -7.43
C ARG A 28 2.68 -8.72 -5.91
N ILE A 29 3.83 -8.77 -5.22
CA ILE A 29 3.86 -8.75 -3.75
C ILE A 29 3.14 -7.51 -3.20
N LEU A 30 3.39 -6.33 -3.78
CA LEU A 30 2.76 -5.09 -3.34
C LEU A 30 1.26 -5.05 -3.67
N ALA A 31 0.86 -5.53 -4.85
CA ALA A 31 -0.54 -5.61 -5.22
C ALA A 31 -1.32 -6.53 -4.28
N ASP A 32 -0.72 -7.64 -3.87
CA ASP A 32 -1.35 -8.60 -2.97
C ASP A 32 -1.58 -8.05 -1.56
N ILE A 33 -0.93 -6.94 -1.14
CA ILE A 33 -1.08 -6.36 0.22
C ILE A 33 -2.49 -5.80 0.46
N HIS A 34 -3.21 -5.37 -0.58
CA HIS A 34 -4.58 -4.86 -0.44
C HIS A 34 -5.57 -5.64 -1.29
N ASP A 35 -6.77 -5.87 -0.77
CA ASP A 35 -7.86 -6.46 -1.53
C ASP A 35 -8.66 -5.41 -2.34
N GLN A 36 -9.64 -5.88 -3.10
CA GLN A 36 -10.55 -5.04 -3.90
C GLN A 36 -11.45 -4.09 -3.07
N ASN A 37 -11.50 -4.27 -1.76
CA ASN A 37 -12.26 -3.48 -0.80
C ASN A 37 -11.37 -2.57 0.06
N GLY A 38 -10.06 -2.52 -0.21
CA GLY A 38 -9.10 -1.68 0.50
C GLY A 38 -8.61 -2.26 1.83
N HIS A 39 -8.94 -3.51 2.16
CA HIS A 39 -8.41 -4.16 3.36
C HIS A 39 -6.98 -4.63 3.13
N VAL A 40 -6.17 -4.57 4.18
CA VAL A 40 -4.83 -5.15 4.17
C VAL A 40 -4.95 -6.67 4.34
N THR A 41 -4.35 -7.44 3.44
CA THR A 41 -4.51 -8.90 3.34
C THR A 41 -3.48 -9.70 4.14
N ILE A 42 -2.51 -9.01 4.77
CA ILE A 42 -1.42 -9.65 5.50
C ILE A 42 -2.02 -10.48 6.66
N PRO A 43 -1.72 -11.78 6.78
CA PRO A 43 -2.24 -12.61 7.86
C PRO A 43 -1.90 -12.02 9.24
N GLY A 44 -2.89 -11.95 10.12
CA GLY A 44 -2.75 -11.38 11.46
C GLY A 44 -2.62 -9.86 11.50
N PHE A 45 -2.76 -9.16 10.37
CA PHE A 45 -2.60 -7.69 10.33
C PHE A 45 -3.56 -6.96 11.27
N TYR A 46 -4.81 -7.43 11.36
CA TYR A 46 -5.83 -6.84 12.21
C TYR A 46 -5.86 -7.42 13.64
N ASP A 47 -4.87 -8.24 14.03
CA ASP A 47 -4.80 -8.76 15.39
C ASP A 47 -4.61 -7.61 16.40
N GLY A 48 -5.53 -7.50 17.35
CA GLY A 48 -5.53 -6.39 18.33
C GLY A 48 -6.15 -5.09 17.81
N VAL A 49 -6.76 -5.10 16.61
CA VAL A 49 -7.62 -4.02 16.11
C VAL A 49 -9.05 -4.32 16.54
N GLU A 50 -9.57 -3.51 17.46
CA GLU A 50 -10.95 -3.63 17.92
C GLU A 50 -11.88 -2.82 17.01
N GLU A 51 -13.11 -3.32 16.84
CA GLU A 51 -14.15 -2.57 16.12
C GLU A 51 -14.52 -1.28 16.86
N THR A 52 -14.69 -0.20 16.11
CA THR A 52 -15.02 1.11 16.69
C THR A 52 -16.38 1.03 17.39
N PRO A 53 -16.48 1.35 18.70
CA PRO A 53 -17.75 1.29 19.42
C PRO A 53 -18.81 2.20 18.77
N SER A 54 -20.04 1.72 18.67
CA SER A 54 -21.14 2.42 17.97
C SER A 54 -21.42 3.83 18.51
N GLN A 55 -21.23 4.04 19.82
CA GLN A 55 -21.34 5.37 20.44
C GLN A 55 -20.29 6.36 19.92
N ILE A 56 -19.06 5.89 19.66
CA ILE A 56 -17.97 6.69 19.11
C ILE A 56 -18.24 7.01 17.64
N LEU A 57 -18.69 6.01 16.85
CA LEU A 57 -19.10 6.23 15.47
C LEU A 57 -20.17 7.32 15.35
N LYS A 58 -21.20 7.29 16.20
CA LYS A 58 -22.24 8.34 16.25
C LYS A 58 -21.69 9.70 16.63
N SER A 59 -20.74 9.77 17.56
CA SER A 59 -20.07 11.03 17.92
C SER A 59 -19.26 11.60 16.76
N TRP A 60 -18.62 10.76 15.95
CA TRP A 60 -17.88 11.20 14.76
C TRP A 60 -18.80 11.64 13.62
N GLU A 61 -19.90 10.91 13.40
CA GLU A 61 -20.92 11.31 12.42
C GLU A 61 -21.49 12.71 12.71
N ALA A 62 -21.68 13.04 13.99
CA ALA A 62 -22.14 14.37 14.42
C ALA A 62 -21.15 15.52 14.11
N LEU A 63 -19.89 15.22 13.77
CA LEU A 63 -18.93 16.23 13.31
C LEU A 63 -19.24 16.72 11.88
N GLY A 64 -20.02 15.97 11.11
CA GLY A 64 -20.43 16.34 9.76
C GLY A 64 -19.33 16.27 8.71
N GLU A 65 -18.19 15.65 9.01
CA GLU A 65 -17.10 15.46 8.06
C GLU A 65 -17.48 14.35 7.05
N THR A 66 -17.39 14.66 5.76
CA THR A 66 -17.61 13.70 4.67
C THR A 66 -16.30 13.41 3.93
N ALA A 67 -16.31 12.39 3.07
CA ALA A 67 -15.15 12.11 2.22
C ALA A 67 -14.82 13.31 1.32
N GLU A 68 -15.83 14.00 0.79
CA GLU A 68 -15.67 15.16 -0.08
C GLU A 68 -15.04 16.35 0.65
N THR A 69 -15.48 16.64 1.87
CA THR A 69 -14.92 17.75 2.67
C THR A 69 -13.49 17.47 3.13
N PHE A 70 -13.20 16.22 3.49
CA PHE A 70 -11.88 15.82 3.97
C PHE A 70 -10.84 15.73 2.84
N LEU A 71 -11.23 15.15 1.70
CA LEU A 71 -10.33 14.87 0.57
C LEU A 71 -10.29 16.02 -0.46
N GLY A 72 -11.33 16.85 -0.52
CA GLY A 72 -11.44 17.98 -1.44
C GLY A 72 -10.24 18.93 -1.42
N PRO A 73 -9.67 19.30 -0.26
CA PRO A 73 -8.48 20.15 -0.17
C PRO A 73 -7.24 19.60 -0.89
N VAL A 74 -7.15 18.29 -1.12
CA VAL A 74 -6.07 17.63 -1.87
C VAL A 74 -6.50 17.14 -3.26
N GLY A 75 -7.68 17.58 -3.72
CA GLY A 75 -8.19 17.27 -5.06
C GLY A 75 -8.72 15.85 -5.23
N LEU A 76 -9.12 15.20 -4.14
CA LEU A 76 -9.66 13.84 -4.13
C LEU A 76 -11.12 13.85 -3.65
N SER A 77 -11.86 12.78 -3.96
CA SER A 77 -13.28 12.64 -3.58
C SER A 77 -13.66 11.23 -3.13
N ILE A 78 -12.83 10.23 -3.39
CA ILE A 78 -13.12 8.83 -3.08
C ILE A 78 -12.04 8.32 -2.12
N PRO A 79 -12.39 7.86 -0.90
CA PRO A 79 -11.45 7.22 0.00
C PRO A 79 -10.89 5.92 -0.61
N SER A 80 -9.60 5.67 -0.40
CA SER A 80 -8.91 4.49 -0.94
C SER A 80 -8.75 3.33 0.04
N GLY A 81 -9.12 3.53 1.31
CA GLY A 81 -9.02 2.51 2.35
C GLY A 81 -10.19 1.53 2.34
N GLU A 82 -10.42 0.87 3.48
CA GLU A 82 -11.53 -0.05 3.73
C GLU A 82 -12.88 0.59 3.38
N LYS A 83 -13.59 0.02 2.40
CA LYS A 83 -14.83 0.61 1.81
C LYS A 83 -16.02 0.70 2.76
N ASP A 84 -16.02 -0.06 3.85
CA ASP A 84 -17.06 -0.11 4.87
C ASP A 84 -16.82 0.89 6.01
N ARG A 85 -15.82 1.76 5.89
CA ARG A 85 -15.40 2.72 6.93
C ARG A 85 -15.58 4.16 6.49
N SER A 86 -15.89 5.02 7.45
CA SER A 86 -15.90 6.48 7.21
C SER A 86 -14.47 7.03 7.11
N VAL A 87 -14.31 8.22 6.53
CA VAL A 87 -12.99 8.86 6.42
C VAL A 87 -12.36 9.15 7.79
N LEU A 88 -13.18 9.46 8.79
CA LEU A 88 -12.73 9.64 10.17
C LEU A 88 -12.28 8.33 10.80
N GLU A 89 -13.03 7.25 10.56
CA GLU A 89 -12.65 5.93 11.06
C GLU A 89 -11.35 5.44 10.43
N LEU A 90 -11.21 5.57 9.11
CA LEU A 90 -9.99 5.23 8.37
C LEU A 90 -8.75 5.94 8.91
N THR A 91 -8.89 7.21 9.31
CA THR A 91 -7.75 8.04 9.73
C THR A 91 -7.46 7.96 11.23
N TRP A 92 -8.44 7.60 12.06
CA TRP A 92 -8.29 7.64 13.52
C TRP A 92 -8.22 6.26 14.17
N ALA A 93 -8.82 5.24 13.58
CA ALA A 93 -9.01 3.94 14.24
C ALA A 93 -8.65 2.72 13.41
N ARG A 94 -8.34 2.88 12.11
CA ARG A 94 -7.90 1.76 11.26
C ARG A 94 -6.38 1.79 11.05
N PRO A 95 -5.72 0.62 11.03
CA PRO A 95 -4.31 0.53 10.64
C PRO A 95 -4.14 0.71 9.13
N THR A 96 -2.95 1.10 8.70
CA THR A 96 -2.63 1.28 7.26
C THR A 96 -1.31 0.62 6.87
N ALA A 97 -1.16 0.31 5.58
CA ALA A 97 0.04 -0.25 4.98
C ALA A 97 0.43 0.54 3.72
N GLU A 98 1.33 1.51 3.85
CA GLU A 98 1.61 2.48 2.78
C GLU A 98 2.92 2.23 2.05
N PHE A 99 2.92 2.42 0.72
CA PHE A 99 4.09 2.28 -0.14
C PHE A 99 4.77 3.65 -0.34
N ASN A 100 5.82 3.91 0.43
CA ASN A 100 6.49 5.20 0.47
C ASN A 100 7.54 5.39 -0.63
N GLY A 101 7.94 4.31 -1.28
CA GLY A 101 8.91 4.37 -2.37
C GLY A 101 9.14 3.01 -3.00
N ILE A 102 9.29 3.00 -4.32
CA ILE A 102 9.57 1.82 -5.13
C ILE A 102 10.75 2.15 -6.05
N THR A 103 11.73 1.27 -6.09
CA THR A 103 12.96 1.43 -6.88
C THR A 103 13.27 0.13 -7.62
N GLY A 104 13.75 0.26 -8.85
CA GLY A 104 14.15 -0.85 -9.69
C GLY A 104 14.30 -0.39 -11.14
N GLY A 105 15.26 -0.97 -11.85
CA GLY A 105 15.48 -0.70 -13.27
C GLY A 105 15.90 0.74 -13.54
N TYR A 106 15.40 1.31 -14.64
CA TYR A 106 15.76 2.66 -15.07
C TYR A 106 14.71 3.69 -14.62
N THR A 107 15.13 4.65 -13.80
CA THR A 107 14.27 5.73 -13.25
C THR A 107 14.61 7.12 -13.80
N GLY A 108 15.55 7.20 -14.75
CA GLY A 108 15.98 8.46 -15.38
C GLY A 108 15.04 8.93 -16.50
N LYS A 109 15.35 10.10 -17.07
CA LYS A 109 14.61 10.63 -18.24
C LYS A 109 14.83 9.77 -19.48
N GLY A 110 13.78 9.58 -20.28
CA GLY A 110 13.84 8.80 -21.51
C GLY A 110 13.55 7.32 -21.28
N PHE A 111 14.07 6.45 -22.14
CA PHE A 111 13.77 5.02 -22.13
C PHE A 111 15.04 4.18 -22.18
N LYS A 112 15.13 3.17 -21.32
CA LYS A 112 16.20 2.16 -21.31
C LYS A 112 15.60 0.77 -21.15
N THR A 113 15.93 -0.12 -22.08
CA THR A 113 15.47 -1.51 -22.15
C THR A 113 16.27 -2.42 -21.22
N VAL A 114 15.99 -2.35 -19.92
CA VAL A 114 16.72 -3.11 -18.89
C VAL A 114 15.77 -3.93 -18.00
N ILE A 115 16.19 -5.14 -17.65
CA ILE A 115 15.66 -5.88 -16.51
C ILE A 115 16.62 -5.68 -15.36
N ALA A 116 16.15 -5.07 -14.27
CA ALA A 116 16.98 -4.80 -13.10
C ALA A 116 17.50 -6.08 -12.45
N ALA A 117 18.69 -6.05 -11.87
CA ALA A 117 19.17 -7.12 -11.00
C ALA A 117 18.31 -7.29 -9.73
N GLU A 118 17.84 -6.16 -9.20
CA GLU A 118 17.12 -6.03 -7.94
C GLU A 118 16.02 -4.95 -8.05
N ALA A 119 14.95 -5.13 -7.28
CA ALA A 119 13.94 -4.11 -7.01
C ALA A 119 13.64 -4.05 -5.52
N SER A 120 13.36 -2.85 -5.00
CA SER A 120 13.10 -2.62 -3.58
C SER A 120 11.91 -1.68 -3.36
N ALA A 121 11.12 -1.95 -2.32
CA ALA A 121 10.06 -1.09 -1.85
C ALA A 121 10.22 -0.74 -0.36
N LYS A 122 9.89 0.51 -0.01
CA LYS A 122 9.75 1.01 1.35
C LYS A 122 8.28 0.98 1.72
N VAL A 123 7.92 0.15 2.69
CA VAL A 123 6.55 -0.02 3.18
C VAL A 123 6.53 0.40 4.64
N SER A 124 5.52 1.17 5.05
CA SER A 124 5.31 1.54 6.45
C SER A 124 3.94 1.14 6.93
N PHE A 125 3.82 0.82 8.21
CA PHE A 125 2.55 0.52 8.83
C PHE A 125 2.21 1.59 9.88
N ARG A 126 0.96 2.04 9.88
CA ARG A 126 0.38 2.75 11.03
C ARG A 126 -0.36 1.74 11.88
N LEU A 127 0.00 1.65 13.15
CA LEU A 127 -0.60 0.74 14.10
C LEU A 127 -1.63 1.48 14.97
N VAL A 128 -2.64 0.76 15.42
CA VAL A 128 -3.71 1.23 16.30
C VAL A 128 -3.94 0.24 17.43
N HIS A 129 -4.60 0.71 18.49
CA HIS A 129 -5.02 -0.11 19.63
C HIS A 129 -3.90 -0.99 20.22
N LYS A 130 -4.06 -2.32 20.15
CA LYS A 130 -3.21 -3.31 20.81
C LYS A 130 -2.30 -4.02 19.82
N GLN A 131 -2.20 -3.54 18.57
CA GLN A 131 -1.32 -4.11 17.57
C GLN A 131 0.13 -4.09 18.05
N ASN A 132 0.80 -5.22 17.89
CA ASN A 132 2.18 -5.39 18.28
C ASN A 132 3.10 -5.18 17.05
N PRO A 133 4.11 -4.30 17.13
CA PRO A 133 5.09 -4.13 16.06
C PRO A 133 6.09 -5.30 15.89
N GLN A 134 6.12 -6.26 16.81
CA GLN A 134 7.04 -7.42 16.81
C GLN A 134 6.39 -8.67 16.22
#